data_AF-A0A1V5KVK9-F1
#
_entry.id   AF-A0A1V5KVK9-F1
#
_cell.length_a   1.000
_cell.length_b   1.000
_cell.length_c   1.000
_cell.angle_alpha   90.00
_cell.angle_beta   90.00
_cell.angle_gamma   90.00
#
_symmetry.space_group_name_H-M   'P 1'
#
loop_
_entity.id
_entity.type
_entity.pdbx_description
1 polymer ?
#
loop_
_entity_poly.entity_id
_entity_poly.type
_entity_poly.pdbx_seq_one_letter_code
_entity_poly.pdbx_strand_id
1 'polypeptide(L)'
;MKWPLLGFGVVLPFSLLGVIWPRPANPRRSFLAWYLGIYGFSVIIFFVTARYRLPMAPVLLLFAAHALQHLYYRFRTKRLPWKQMAFIVTTTLWIHLDPTGVRPSHAEQVASRAESWYYLARSIGDAANRPGSSAAHVAGLENAIRTMQVSAHCDSSFSYPHTFIGIYSVQIAKERLKEIVSQDTPDDEKDRLLAQVTSQLAFAERHYRQAHLLAPHQVAPVYNLCLALYYQNIIDYNNSSLPPDVLRAAIVRRSDEITLFLDQLLQQKHLNDSARYTELQFKAAMQKEQVLQSPTFSKGKSQ
;
A
#
# COMPACT_ATOMS: atom_id res chain seq x y z
N MET A 1 -17.41 4.25 -3.35
CA MET A 1 -18.61 5.07 -3.07
C MET A 1 -18.65 5.40 -1.58
N LYS A 2 -18.59 6.69 -1.21
CA LYS A 2 -18.85 7.09 0.18
C LYS A 2 -20.37 7.15 0.34
N TRP A 3 -20.99 6.20 1.04
CA TRP A 3 -22.38 6.33 1.44
C TRP A 3 -22.43 7.32 2.61
N PRO A 4 -22.87 8.58 2.41
CA PRO A 4 -22.75 9.62 3.43
C PRO A 4 -23.57 9.29 4.69
N LEU A 5 -24.58 8.43 4.57
CA LEU A 5 -25.50 8.07 5.65
C LEU A 5 -25.02 6.92 6.55
N LEU A 6 -24.07 6.09 6.08
CA LEU A 6 -23.51 4.96 6.85
C LEU A 6 -22.06 5.23 7.27
N GLY A 7 -21.69 6.50 7.39
CA GLY A 7 -20.42 6.88 7.98
C GLY A 7 -20.37 6.47 9.46
N PHE A 8 -19.17 6.13 9.95
CA PHE A 8 -18.93 5.88 11.37
C PHE A 8 -19.41 7.03 12.26
N GLY A 9 -19.38 8.27 11.75
CA GLY A 9 -19.87 9.46 12.46
C GLY A 9 -21.37 9.47 12.77
N VAL A 10 -22.19 8.71 12.03
CA VAL A 10 -23.62 8.53 12.34
C VAL A 10 -23.84 7.21 13.08
N VAL A 11 -23.15 6.13 12.69
CA VAL A 11 -23.32 4.82 13.34
C VAL A 11 -22.94 4.88 14.82
N LEU A 12 -21.87 5.60 15.17
CA LEU A 12 -21.41 5.72 16.56
C LEU A 12 -22.45 6.35 17.50
N PRO A 13 -23.01 7.55 17.26
CA PRO A 13 -23.98 8.15 18.17
C PRO A 13 -25.26 7.32 18.31
N PHE A 14 -25.74 6.69 17.23
CA PHE A 14 -26.87 5.77 17.30
C PHE A 14 -26.54 4.52 18.11
N SER A 15 -25.35 3.95 17.94
CA SER A 15 -24.92 2.79 18.72
C SER A 15 -24.78 3.11 20.21
N LEU A 16 -24.20 4.25 20.58
CA LEU A 16 -24.10 4.71 21.98
C LEU A 16 -25.47 4.90 22.60
N LEU A 17 -26.40 5.50 21.86
CA LEU A 17 -27.78 5.63 22.31
C LEU A 17 -28.42 4.24 22.53
N GLY A 18 -28.18 3.28 21.64
CA GLY A 18 -28.63 1.90 21.78
C GLY A 18 -28.03 1.19 22.99
N VAL A 19 -26.78 1.48 23.33
CA VAL A 19 -26.11 0.96 24.54
C VAL A 19 -26.72 1.56 25.81
N ILE A 20 -27.05 2.84 25.84
CA ILE A 20 -27.58 3.53 27.03
C ILE A 20 -29.09 3.27 27.23
N TRP A 21 -29.82 2.89 26.18
CA TRP A 21 -31.28 2.79 26.25
C TRP A 21 -31.77 1.75 27.28
N PRO A 22 -32.66 2.13 28.23
CA PRO A 22 -33.11 1.24 29.30
C PRO A 22 -33.87 0.03 28.76
N ARG A 23 -33.52 -1.17 29.23
CA ARG A 23 -34.22 -2.45 28.97
C ARG A 23 -34.02 -3.40 30.15
N PRO A 24 -34.86 -4.46 30.26
CA PRO A 24 -34.63 -5.53 31.22
C PRO A 24 -33.22 -6.11 31.06
N ALA A 25 -32.62 -6.48 32.19
CA ALA A 25 -31.27 -7.01 32.25
C ALA A 25 -31.13 -8.24 31.33
N ASN A 26 -30.30 -8.12 30.30
CA ASN A 26 -29.97 -9.22 29.40
C ASN A 26 -28.44 -9.40 29.41
N PRO A 27 -27.92 -10.55 29.89
CA PRO A 27 -26.49 -10.77 30.02
C PRO A 27 -25.74 -10.69 28.68
N ARG A 28 -26.37 -11.10 27.57
CA ARG A 28 -25.75 -11.06 26.23
C ARG A 28 -25.48 -9.63 25.77
N ARG A 29 -26.41 -8.71 26.05
CA ARG A 29 -26.23 -7.29 25.73
C ARG A 29 -25.10 -6.69 26.56
N SER A 30 -25.05 -7.02 27.85
CA SER A 30 -23.98 -6.56 28.76
C SER A 30 -22.62 -7.02 28.25
N PHE A 31 -22.50 -8.27 27.81
CA PHE A 31 -21.26 -8.79 27.24
C PHE A 31 -20.82 -8.04 25.97
N LEU A 32 -21.73 -7.77 25.04
CA LEU A 32 -21.42 -6.98 23.84
C LEU A 32 -21.03 -5.53 24.15
N ALA A 33 -21.65 -4.92 25.17
CA ALA A 33 -21.30 -3.59 25.62
C ALA A 33 -19.91 -3.57 26.28
N TRP A 34 -19.60 -4.57 27.11
CA TRP A 34 -18.27 -4.76 27.69
C TRP A 34 -17.21 -4.99 26.62
N TYR A 35 -17.50 -5.82 25.63
CA TYR A 35 -16.62 -6.01 24.47
C TYR A 35 -16.32 -4.68 23.77
N LEU A 36 -17.34 -3.88 23.45
CA LEU A 36 -17.15 -2.56 22.83
C LEU A 36 -16.33 -1.62 23.73
N GLY A 37 -16.59 -1.62 25.03
CA GLY A 37 -15.87 -0.78 25.99
C GLY A 37 -14.41 -1.16 26.11
N ILE A 38 -14.11 -2.44 26.37
CA ILE A 38 -12.74 -2.94 26.56
C ILE A 38 -11.96 -2.86 25.24
N TYR A 39 -12.54 -3.30 24.13
CA TYR A 39 -11.87 -3.23 22.83
C TYR A 39 -11.69 -1.79 22.37
N GLY A 40 -12.70 -0.93 22.52
CA GLY A 40 -12.60 0.49 22.19
C GLY A 40 -11.53 1.20 23.02
N PHE A 41 -11.46 0.90 24.32
CA PHE A 41 -10.43 1.42 25.20
C PHE A 41 -9.03 0.93 24.81
N SER A 42 -8.89 -0.36 24.48
CA SER A 42 -7.64 -0.92 23.94
C SER A 42 -7.22 -0.21 22.65
N VAL A 43 -8.16 0.05 21.74
CA VAL A 43 -7.87 0.81 20.51
C VAL A 43 -7.35 2.20 20.83
N ILE A 44 -7.97 2.92 21.77
CA ILE A 44 -7.52 4.26 22.17
C ILE A 44 -6.11 4.25 22.78
N ILE A 45 -5.77 3.23 23.59
CA ILE A 45 -4.46 3.13 24.23
C ILE A 45 -3.36 2.72 23.25
N PHE A 46 -3.62 1.71 22.42
CA PHE A 46 -2.57 1.05 21.64
C PHE A 46 -2.50 1.52 20.19
N PHE A 47 -3.57 2.14 19.66
CA PHE A 47 -3.67 2.39 18.22
C PHE A 47 -4.14 3.81 17.90
N VAL A 48 -3.26 4.57 17.24
CA VAL A 48 -3.57 5.90 16.72
C VAL A 48 -4.37 5.84 15.42
N THR A 49 -4.33 4.71 14.70
CA THR A 49 -4.92 4.64 13.34
C THR A 49 -6.40 4.26 13.34
N ALA A 50 -7.17 4.93 12.49
CA ALA A 50 -8.60 4.68 12.32
C ALA A 50 -8.94 3.29 11.73
N ARG A 51 -7.97 2.45 11.36
CA ARG A 51 -8.19 1.13 10.74
C ARG A 51 -8.71 0.08 11.75
N TYR A 52 -8.39 0.25 13.04
CA TYR A 52 -8.74 -0.71 14.08
C TYR A 52 -10.20 -0.63 14.56
N ARG A 53 -11.02 0.26 13.99
CA ARG A 53 -12.47 0.32 14.30
C ARG A 53 -13.33 -0.64 13.49
N LEU A 54 -12.78 -1.29 12.45
CA LEU A 54 -13.52 -2.23 11.60
C LEU A 54 -14.12 -3.42 12.37
N PRO A 55 -13.39 -4.07 13.31
CA PRO A 55 -13.94 -5.18 14.10
C PRO A 55 -15.12 -4.77 15.01
N MET A 56 -15.17 -3.50 15.43
CA MET A 56 -16.27 -2.98 16.25
C MET A 56 -17.53 -2.73 15.43
N ALA A 57 -17.41 -2.54 14.11
CA ALA A 57 -18.51 -2.08 13.27
C ALA A 57 -19.75 -3.00 13.30
N PRO A 58 -19.64 -4.35 13.22
CA PRO A 58 -20.81 -5.22 13.30
C PRO A 58 -21.56 -5.07 14.64
N VAL A 59 -20.84 -4.95 15.75
CA VAL A 59 -21.44 -4.81 17.08
C VAL A 59 -22.08 -3.43 17.25
N LEU A 60 -21.43 -2.37 16.79
CA LEU A 60 -22.00 -1.02 16.79
C LEU A 60 -23.28 -0.96 15.94
N LEU A 61 -23.31 -1.62 14.78
CA LEU A 61 -24.50 -1.69 13.93
C LEU A 61 -25.69 -2.36 14.61
N LEU A 62 -25.45 -3.41 15.42
CA LEU A 62 -26.52 -4.04 16.20
C LEU A 62 -27.14 -3.07 17.22
N PHE A 63 -26.31 -2.32 17.94
CA PHE A 63 -26.81 -1.30 18.88
C PHE A 63 -27.48 -0.13 18.16
N ALA A 64 -26.96 0.29 17.00
CA ALA A 64 -27.55 1.35 16.20
C ALA A 64 -28.94 0.95 15.67
N ALA A 65 -29.08 -0.28 15.15
CA ALA A 65 -30.35 -0.83 14.71
C ALA A 65 -31.36 -0.90 15.87
N HIS A 66 -30.91 -1.31 17.06
CA HIS A 66 -31.73 -1.32 18.27
C HIS A 66 -32.20 0.10 18.65
N ALA A 67 -31.33 1.09 18.62
CA ALA A 67 -31.70 2.49 18.88
C ALA A 67 -32.73 3.01 17.87
N LEU A 68 -32.51 2.73 16.58
CA LEU A 68 -33.42 3.12 15.50
C LEU A 68 -34.82 2.50 15.66
N GLN A 69 -34.89 1.22 16.02
CA GLN A 69 -36.17 0.52 16.25
C GLN A 69 -36.98 1.20 17.37
N HIS A 70 -36.33 1.55 18.49
CA HIS A 70 -36.99 2.24 19.61
C HIS A 70 -37.39 3.66 19.26
N LEU A 71 -36.54 4.38 18.52
CA LEU A 71 -36.82 5.72 18.05
C LEU A 71 -38.05 5.73 17.13
N TYR A 72 -38.13 4.76 16.20
CA TYR A 72 -39.27 4.58 15.31
C TYR A 72 -40.58 4.31 16.07
N TYR A 73 -40.56 3.42 17.07
CA TYR A 73 -41.74 3.13 17.90
C TYR A 73 -42.21 4.35 18.70
N ARG A 74 -41.28 5.12 19.28
CA ARG A 74 -41.59 6.36 20.01
C ARG A 74 -42.15 7.45 19.09
N PHE A 75 -41.63 7.54 17.87
CA PHE A 75 -42.14 8.46 16.87
C PHE A 75 -43.59 8.12 16.47
N ARG A 76 -43.92 6.84 16.27
CA ARG A 76 -45.30 6.40 15.99
C ARG A 76 -46.28 6.67 17.14
N THR A 77 -45.82 6.61 18.38
CA THR A 77 -46.66 6.88 19.56
C THR A 77 -46.80 8.37 19.88
N LYS A 78 -46.35 9.26 18.98
CA LYS A 78 -46.36 10.74 19.11
C LYS A 78 -45.66 11.28 20.36
N ARG A 79 -44.88 10.46 21.06
CA ARG A 79 -44.06 10.88 22.20
C ARG A 79 -42.66 11.18 21.70
N LEU A 80 -42.43 12.42 21.26
CA LEU A 80 -41.13 12.83 20.76
C LEU A 80 -40.05 12.66 21.84
N PRO A 81 -39.03 11.82 21.61
CA PRO A 81 -37.95 11.59 22.56
C PRO A 81 -36.88 12.69 22.42
N TRP A 82 -37.24 13.92 22.82
CA TRP A 82 -36.40 15.10 22.60
C TRP A 82 -35.00 14.97 23.22
N LYS A 83 -34.88 14.33 24.40
CA LYS A 83 -33.58 14.08 25.06
C LYS A 83 -32.67 13.20 24.21
N GLN A 84 -33.22 12.17 23.59
CA GLN A 84 -32.47 11.23 22.75
C GLN A 84 -32.09 11.86 21.40
N MET A 85 -32.99 12.67 20.82
CA MET A 85 -32.66 13.46 19.64
C MET A 85 -31.55 14.47 19.94
N ALA A 86 -31.65 15.19 21.06
CA ALA A 86 -30.60 16.11 21.50
C ALA A 86 -29.26 15.38 21.67
N PHE A 87 -29.24 14.21 22.31
CA PHE A 87 -28.04 13.39 22.45
C PHE A 87 -27.44 12.97 21.11
N ILE A 88 -28.25 12.51 20.15
CA ILE A 88 -27.77 12.14 18.81
C ILE A 88 -27.18 13.37 18.12
N VAL A 89 -27.89 14.49 18.13
CA VAL A 89 -27.45 15.72 17.46
C VAL A 89 -26.16 16.25 18.08
N THR A 90 -26.06 16.36 19.41
CA THR A 90 -24.86 16.86 20.08
C THR A 90 -23.66 15.95 19.85
N THR A 91 -23.84 14.63 19.96
CA THR A 91 -22.75 13.66 19.74
C THR A 91 -22.32 13.66 18.27
N THR A 92 -23.26 13.72 17.32
CA THR A 92 -22.95 13.79 15.89
C THR A 92 -22.21 15.09 15.55
N LEU A 93 -22.65 16.22 16.11
CA LEU A 93 -22.02 17.52 15.95
C LEU A 93 -20.61 17.50 16.55
N TRP A 94 -20.43 16.98 17.76
CA TRP A 94 -19.12 16.83 18.39
C TRP A 94 -18.15 16.03 17.53
N ILE A 95 -18.59 14.92 16.94
CA ILE A 95 -17.77 14.10 16.06
C ILE A 95 -17.42 14.84 14.75
N HIS A 96 -18.35 15.63 14.19
CA HIS A 96 -18.12 16.37 12.95
C HIS A 96 -17.32 17.66 13.12
N LEU A 97 -17.40 18.28 14.29
CA LEU A 97 -16.64 19.49 14.61
C LEU A 97 -15.15 19.19 14.76
N ASP A 98 -14.79 17.93 14.98
CA ASP A 98 -13.41 17.47 15.09
C ASP A 98 -12.60 18.38 16.04
N PRO A 99 -12.99 18.48 17.32
CA PRO A 99 -12.46 19.47 18.25
C PRO A 99 -10.95 19.33 18.50
N THR A 100 -10.36 18.19 18.13
CA THR A 100 -8.92 17.97 18.18
C THR A 100 -8.18 18.66 17.02
N GLY A 101 -8.89 19.07 15.98
CA GLY A 101 -8.32 19.70 14.77
C GLY A 101 -7.46 18.75 13.93
N VAL A 102 -7.40 17.46 14.27
CA VAL A 102 -6.56 16.47 13.61
C VAL A 102 -7.29 15.95 12.38
N ARG A 103 -7.40 16.80 11.37
CA ARG A 103 -7.86 16.36 10.05
C ARG A 103 -6.70 15.66 9.36
N PRO A 104 -6.89 14.43 8.84
CA PRO A 104 -5.88 13.81 8.00
C PRO A 104 -5.57 14.77 6.86
N SER A 105 -4.28 15.03 6.64
CA SER A 105 -3.85 15.98 5.61
C SER A 105 -4.46 15.57 4.27
N HIS A 106 -4.65 16.54 3.37
CA HIS A 106 -5.16 16.21 2.03
C HIS A 106 -4.29 15.13 1.36
N ALA A 107 -2.97 15.19 1.56
CA ALA A 107 -2.03 14.17 1.12
C ALA A 107 -2.33 12.79 1.72
N GLU A 108 -2.55 12.67 3.03
CA GLU A 108 -2.90 11.39 3.67
C GLU A 108 -4.20 10.80 3.12
N GLN A 109 -5.21 11.63 2.88
CA GLN A 109 -6.47 11.18 2.28
C GLN A 109 -6.29 10.68 0.84
N VAL A 110 -5.44 11.35 0.05
CA VAL A 110 -5.12 10.93 -1.32
C VAL A 110 -4.29 9.65 -1.30
N ALA A 111 -3.31 9.53 -0.40
CA ALA A 111 -2.52 8.32 -0.21
C ALA A 111 -3.40 7.10 0.16
N SER A 112 -4.37 7.27 1.07
CA SER A 112 -5.30 6.21 1.43
C SER A 112 -6.19 5.78 0.25
N ARG A 113 -6.57 6.70 -0.66
CA ARG A 113 -7.27 6.35 -1.91
C ARG A 113 -6.37 5.57 -2.87
N ALA A 114 -5.10 5.97 -2.99
CA ALA A 114 -4.14 5.26 -3.81
C ALA A 114 -3.88 3.83 -3.29
N GLU A 115 -3.77 3.64 -1.97
CA GLU A 115 -3.71 2.31 -1.36
C GLU A 115 -4.94 1.46 -1.72
N SER A 116 -6.14 2.07 -1.73
CA SER A 116 -7.37 1.37 -2.09
C SER A 116 -7.35 0.86 -3.53
N TRP A 117 -6.82 1.65 -4.47
CA TRP A 117 -6.59 1.21 -5.86
C TRP A 117 -5.59 0.05 -5.93
N TYR A 118 -4.52 0.12 -5.14
CA TYR A 118 -3.54 -0.95 -5.07
C TYR A 118 -4.14 -2.26 -4.54
N TYR A 119 -4.90 -2.24 -3.45
CA TYR A 119 -5.54 -3.44 -2.92
C TYR A 119 -6.57 -4.02 -3.90
N LEU A 120 -7.29 -3.16 -4.62
CA LEU A 120 -8.18 -3.61 -5.69
C LEU A 120 -7.38 -4.29 -6.81
N ALA A 121 -6.33 -3.65 -7.32
CA ALA A 121 -5.45 -4.22 -8.33
C ALA A 121 -4.90 -5.57 -7.87
N ARG A 122 -4.34 -5.64 -6.65
CA ARG A 122 -3.84 -6.87 -6.05
C ARG A 122 -4.91 -7.97 -5.98
N SER A 123 -6.13 -7.66 -5.57
CA SER A 123 -7.22 -8.65 -5.54
C SER A 123 -7.57 -9.19 -6.94
N ILE A 124 -7.49 -8.34 -7.97
CA ILE A 124 -7.66 -8.74 -9.38
C ILE A 124 -6.48 -9.63 -9.83
N GLY A 125 -5.27 -9.30 -9.38
CA GLY A 125 -4.04 -10.07 -9.62
C GLY A 125 -4.03 -11.43 -8.93
N ASP A 126 -4.53 -11.53 -7.69
CA ASP A 126 -4.65 -12.82 -6.99
C ASP A 126 -5.73 -13.71 -7.64
N ALA A 127 -6.70 -13.10 -8.32
CA ALA A 127 -7.68 -13.81 -9.15
C ALA A 127 -7.15 -14.17 -10.57
N ALA A 128 -5.87 -13.89 -10.88
CA ALA A 128 -5.31 -13.86 -12.23
C ALA A 128 -5.05 -15.20 -12.93
N ASN A 129 -5.55 -16.33 -12.41
CA ASN A 129 -5.64 -17.56 -13.21
C ASN A 129 -6.64 -17.42 -14.38
N ARG A 130 -7.27 -16.25 -14.58
CA ARG A 130 -8.19 -15.95 -15.69
C ARG A 130 -7.48 -15.18 -16.80
N PRO A 131 -7.65 -15.54 -18.08
CA PRO A 131 -7.14 -14.75 -19.21
C PRO A 131 -7.71 -13.32 -19.16
N GLY A 132 -6.85 -12.32 -19.42
CA GLY A 132 -7.22 -10.88 -19.39
C GLY A 132 -7.08 -10.18 -18.03
N SER A 133 -6.77 -10.90 -16.96
CA SER A 133 -6.58 -10.34 -15.61
C SER A 133 -5.32 -9.47 -15.48
N SER A 134 -4.25 -9.75 -16.24
CA SER A 134 -3.00 -8.98 -16.23
C SER A 134 -3.23 -7.51 -16.62
N ALA A 135 -3.95 -7.25 -17.72
CA ALA A 135 -4.21 -5.90 -18.18
C ALA A 135 -5.03 -5.08 -17.16
N ALA A 136 -6.06 -5.68 -16.56
CA ALA A 136 -6.86 -5.04 -15.51
C ALA A 136 -6.05 -4.78 -14.23
N HIS A 137 -5.17 -5.72 -13.87
CA HIS A 137 -4.24 -5.56 -12.75
C HIS A 137 -3.28 -4.38 -12.98
N VAL A 138 -2.62 -4.32 -14.13
CA VAL A 138 -1.71 -3.24 -14.51
C VAL A 138 -2.44 -1.88 -14.52
N ALA A 139 -3.65 -1.80 -15.11
CA ALA A 139 -4.44 -0.58 -15.12
C ALA A 139 -4.81 -0.10 -13.70
N GLY A 140 -5.08 -1.04 -12.78
CA GLY A 140 -5.30 -0.75 -11.37
C GLY A 140 -4.05 -0.16 -10.69
N LEU A 141 -2.86 -0.70 -10.98
CA LEU A 141 -1.59 -0.18 -10.49
C LEU A 141 -1.28 1.22 -11.05
N GLU A 142 -1.55 1.46 -12.34
CA GLU A 142 -1.37 2.79 -12.95
C GLU A 142 -2.29 3.84 -12.32
N ASN A 143 -3.54 3.47 -12.01
CA ASN A 143 -4.46 4.35 -11.27
C ASN A 143 -3.98 4.62 -9.85
N ALA A 144 -3.39 3.63 -9.18
CA ALA A 144 -2.77 3.81 -7.88
C ALA A 144 -1.57 4.78 -7.96
N ILE A 145 -0.69 4.64 -8.96
CA ILE A 145 0.44 5.55 -9.21
C ILE A 145 -0.06 6.97 -9.45
N ARG A 146 -1.02 7.17 -10.38
CA ARG A 146 -1.57 8.51 -10.67
C ARG A 146 -2.15 9.18 -9.43
N THR A 147 -2.89 8.41 -8.62
CA THR A 147 -3.46 8.92 -7.36
C THR A 147 -2.35 9.27 -6.36
N MET A 148 -1.32 8.42 -6.24
CA MET A 148 -0.21 8.62 -5.32
C MET A 148 0.68 9.82 -5.74
N GLN A 149 0.83 10.06 -7.04
CA GLN A 149 1.49 11.26 -7.55
C GLN A 149 0.78 12.53 -7.08
N VAL A 150 -0.55 12.59 -7.15
CA VAL A 150 -1.31 13.73 -6.62
C VAL A 150 -1.01 13.93 -5.13
N SER A 151 -0.92 12.85 -4.35
CA SER A 151 -0.53 12.94 -2.93
C SER A 151 0.86 13.55 -2.75
N ALA A 152 1.85 13.07 -3.51
CA ALA A 152 3.22 13.57 -3.47
C ALA A 152 3.32 15.07 -3.83
N HIS A 153 2.48 15.55 -4.75
CA HIS A 153 2.42 16.97 -5.10
C HIS A 153 1.72 17.81 -4.04
N CYS A 154 0.76 17.25 -3.30
CA CYS A 154 0.12 17.94 -2.19
C CYS A 154 1.04 18.09 -0.98
N ASP A 155 1.93 17.13 -0.75
CA ASP A 155 2.91 17.17 0.33
C ASP A 155 4.20 16.46 -0.07
N SER A 156 5.17 17.24 -0.52
CA SER A 156 6.48 16.75 -0.98
C SER A 156 7.41 16.36 0.15
N SER A 157 7.05 16.64 1.41
CA SER A 157 7.87 16.27 2.58
C SER A 157 7.71 14.79 2.94
N PHE A 158 6.72 14.12 2.37
CA PHE A 158 6.35 12.76 2.74
C PHE A 158 7.04 11.72 1.85
N SER A 159 7.93 10.90 2.42
CA SER A 159 8.64 9.81 1.70
C SER A 159 7.71 8.68 1.23
N TYR A 160 6.56 8.54 1.90
CA TYR A 160 5.63 7.42 1.71
C TYR A 160 5.05 7.37 0.29
N PRO A 161 4.46 8.45 -0.29
CA PRO A 161 4.01 8.46 -1.68
C PRO A 161 5.08 8.00 -2.67
N HIS A 162 6.31 8.50 -2.52
CA HIS A 162 7.42 8.11 -3.39
C HIS A 162 7.76 6.63 -3.27
N THR A 163 7.78 6.09 -2.04
CA THR A 163 8.01 4.66 -1.81
C THR A 163 6.96 3.80 -2.51
N PHE A 164 5.68 4.15 -2.39
CA PHE A 164 4.60 3.37 -2.99
C PHE A 164 4.53 3.50 -4.52
N ILE A 165 4.81 4.69 -5.08
CA ILE A 165 4.94 4.87 -6.53
C ILE A 165 6.01 3.92 -7.06
N GLY A 166 7.17 3.84 -6.39
CA GLY A 166 8.22 2.89 -6.74
C GLY A 166 7.74 1.44 -6.67
N ILE A 167 7.06 1.04 -5.58
CA ILE A 167 6.59 -0.34 -5.38
C ILE A 167 5.64 -0.76 -6.51
N TYR A 168 4.68 0.10 -6.85
CA TYR A 168 3.71 -0.18 -7.89
C TYR A 168 4.38 -0.24 -9.27
N SER A 169 5.37 0.60 -9.53
CA SER A 169 6.12 0.61 -10.80
C SER A 169 6.92 -0.69 -10.98
N VAL A 170 7.58 -1.19 -9.93
CA VAL A 170 8.28 -2.49 -9.94
C VAL A 170 7.29 -3.65 -10.15
N GLN A 171 6.09 -3.58 -9.58
CA GLN A 171 5.06 -4.60 -9.81
C GLN A 171 4.56 -4.60 -11.27
N ILE A 172 4.31 -3.43 -11.86
CA ILE A 172 3.98 -3.33 -13.30
C ILE A 172 5.10 -3.95 -14.13
N ALA A 173 6.35 -3.58 -13.86
CA ALA A 173 7.53 -4.14 -14.53
C ALA A 173 7.58 -5.67 -14.43
N LYS A 174 7.27 -6.23 -13.25
CA LYS A 174 7.23 -7.68 -13.02
C LYS A 174 6.13 -8.38 -13.83
N GLU A 175 4.92 -7.84 -13.87
CA GLU A 175 3.83 -8.45 -14.64
C GLU A 175 4.11 -8.41 -16.14
N ARG A 176 4.63 -7.29 -16.65
CA ARG A 176 5.08 -7.18 -18.05
C ARG A 176 6.23 -8.12 -18.37
N LEU A 177 7.15 -8.36 -17.43
CA LEU A 177 8.21 -9.34 -17.63
C LEU A 177 7.68 -10.78 -17.71
N LYS A 178 6.61 -11.11 -16.97
CA LYS A 178 5.94 -12.41 -17.14
C LYS A 178 5.31 -12.56 -18.52
N GLU A 179 4.74 -11.48 -19.06
CA GLU A 179 4.21 -11.45 -20.43
C GLU A 179 5.33 -11.75 -21.44
N ILE A 180 6.49 -11.11 -21.31
CA ILE A 180 7.68 -11.36 -22.17
C ILE A 180 8.17 -12.82 -22.07
N VAL A 181 8.17 -13.41 -20.87
CA VAL A 181 8.65 -14.78 -20.66
C VAL A 181 7.64 -15.82 -21.19
N SER A 182 6.37 -15.45 -21.37
CA SER A 182 5.41 -16.33 -22.04
C SER A 182 5.80 -16.51 -23.51
N GLN A 183 6.00 -17.77 -23.93
CA GLN A 183 6.76 -18.17 -25.13
C GLN A 183 6.17 -17.72 -26.48
N ASP A 184 5.01 -17.07 -26.49
CA ASP A 184 4.27 -16.70 -27.71
C ASP A 184 4.41 -15.23 -28.12
N THR A 185 5.27 -14.45 -27.46
CA THR A 185 5.41 -13.01 -27.76
C THR A 185 6.35 -12.79 -28.96
N PRO A 186 5.90 -12.12 -30.04
CA PRO A 186 6.75 -11.75 -31.18
C PRO A 186 7.98 -10.93 -30.76
N ASP A 187 9.10 -11.06 -31.49
CA ASP A 187 10.36 -10.38 -31.13
C ASP A 187 10.24 -8.84 -31.12
N ASP A 188 9.46 -8.26 -32.03
CA ASP A 188 9.20 -6.81 -32.08
C ASP A 188 8.36 -6.32 -30.88
N GLU A 189 7.36 -7.11 -30.47
CA GLU A 189 6.57 -6.83 -29.28
C GLU A 189 7.41 -7.01 -28.00
N LYS A 190 8.29 -8.01 -27.96
CA LYS A 190 9.21 -8.26 -26.86
C LYS A 190 10.15 -7.07 -26.63
N ASP A 191 10.75 -6.52 -27.67
CA ASP A 191 11.62 -5.35 -27.56
C ASP A 191 10.86 -4.12 -27.05
N ARG A 192 9.63 -3.92 -27.53
CA ARG A 192 8.75 -2.85 -27.05
C ARG A 192 8.41 -3.01 -25.56
N LEU A 193 8.05 -4.22 -25.14
CA LEU A 193 7.74 -4.51 -23.74
C LEU A 193 8.99 -4.35 -22.86
N LEU A 194 10.16 -4.82 -23.29
CA LEU A 194 11.42 -4.64 -22.57
C LEU A 194 11.72 -3.14 -22.36
N ALA A 195 11.57 -2.32 -23.40
CA ALA A 195 11.73 -0.87 -23.29
C ALA A 195 10.75 -0.24 -22.28
N GLN A 196 9.49 -0.68 -22.26
CA GLN A 196 8.51 -0.23 -21.26
C GLN A 196 8.90 -0.64 -19.84
N VAL A 197 9.33 -1.89 -19.64
CA VAL A 197 9.77 -2.41 -18.34
C VAL A 197 10.98 -1.62 -17.83
N THR A 198 11.99 -1.39 -18.68
CA THR A 198 13.16 -0.55 -18.35
C THR A 198 12.74 0.87 -17.96
N SER A 199 11.82 1.49 -18.71
CA SER A 199 11.30 2.82 -18.36
C SER A 199 10.59 2.83 -17.00
N GLN A 200 9.83 1.78 -16.68
CA GLN A 200 9.12 1.67 -15.39
C GLN A 200 10.09 1.47 -14.22
N LEU A 201 11.15 0.68 -14.40
CA LEU A 201 12.17 0.49 -13.36
C LEU A 201 13.00 1.76 -13.13
N ALA A 202 13.38 2.47 -14.20
CA ALA A 202 14.05 3.77 -14.07
C ALA A 202 13.16 4.82 -13.38
N PHE A 203 11.84 4.77 -13.64
CA PHE A 203 10.87 5.59 -12.92
C PHE A 203 10.79 5.21 -11.43
N ALA A 204 10.74 3.92 -11.11
CA ALA A 204 10.77 3.43 -9.73
C ALA A 204 12.04 3.86 -8.98
N GLU A 205 13.20 3.72 -9.61
CA GLU A 205 14.51 4.08 -9.05
C GLU A 205 14.53 5.54 -8.59
N ARG A 206 14.11 6.48 -9.46
CA ARG A 206 14.02 7.90 -9.13
C ARG A 206 13.14 8.15 -7.91
N HIS A 207 12.00 7.48 -7.82
CA HIS A 207 11.09 7.62 -6.69
C HIS A 207 11.67 7.03 -5.40
N TYR A 208 12.36 5.89 -5.43
CA TYR A 208 13.00 5.35 -4.23
C TYR A 208 14.16 6.21 -3.73
N ARG A 209 14.98 6.76 -4.63
CA ARG A 209 16.02 7.72 -4.26
C ARG A 209 15.42 8.96 -3.60
N GLN A 210 14.35 9.52 -4.17
CA GLN A 210 13.64 10.64 -3.57
C GLN A 210 13.07 10.28 -2.19
N ALA A 211 12.45 9.11 -2.05
CA ALA A 211 11.94 8.63 -0.76
C ALA A 211 13.04 8.49 0.29
N HIS A 212 14.22 7.98 -0.08
CA HIS A 212 15.37 7.87 0.80
C HIS A 212 15.93 9.24 1.20
N LEU A 213 16.00 10.21 0.27
CA LEU A 213 16.40 11.58 0.58
C LEU A 213 15.47 12.25 1.59
N LEU A 214 14.16 12.01 1.47
CA LEU A 214 13.14 12.56 2.38
C LEU A 214 13.15 11.88 3.76
N ALA A 215 13.45 10.58 3.81
CA ALA A 215 13.46 9.79 5.03
C ALA A 215 14.66 8.82 5.08
N PRO A 216 15.89 9.31 5.34
CA PRO A 216 17.11 8.52 5.24
C PRO A 216 17.21 7.38 6.25
N HIS A 217 16.44 7.46 7.34
CA HIS A 217 16.34 6.43 8.38
C HIS A 217 15.35 5.31 8.02
N GLN A 218 14.55 5.46 6.96
CA GLN A 218 13.64 4.42 6.52
C GLN A 218 14.38 3.41 5.65
N VAL A 219 14.27 2.14 6.03
CA VAL A 219 14.93 1.03 5.33
C VAL A 219 14.20 0.63 4.04
N ALA A 220 12.87 0.71 4.06
CA ALA A 220 12.04 0.24 2.95
C ALA A 220 12.38 0.88 1.59
N PRO A 221 12.58 2.20 1.45
CA PRO A 221 13.01 2.81 0.20
C PRO A 221 14.34 2.26 -0.33
N VAL A 222 15.34 2.08 0.54
CA VAL A 222 16.68 1.60 0.18
C VAL A 222 16.62 0.15 -0.28
N TYR A 223 15.94 -0.71 0.48
CA TYR A 223 15.77 -2.10 0.08
C TYR A 223 15.03 -2.24 -1.25
N ASN A 224 13.96 -1.45 -1.45
CA ASN A 224 13.20 -1.49 -2.70
C ASN A 224 13.98 -0.88 -3.89
N LEU A 225 14.86 0.09 -3.63
CA LEU A 225 15.84 0.57 -4.62
C LEU A 225 16.77 -0.58 -5.06
N CYS A 226 17.35 -1.32 -4.12
CA CYS A 226 18.19 -2.48 -4.43
C CYS A 226 17.44 -3.53 -5.26
N LEU A 227 16.17 -3.80 -4.95
CA LEU A 227 15.32 -4.69 -5.74
C LEU A 227 15.12 -4.18 -7.17
N ALA A 228 14.84 -2.89 -7.36
CA ALA A 228 14.67 -2.30 -8.69
C ALA A 228 15.96 -2.41 -9.52
N LEU A 229 17.12 -2.10 -8.93
CA LEU A 229 18.43 -2.26 -9.57
C LEU A 229 18.72 -3.72 -9.95
N TYR A 230 18.38 -4.65 -9.06
CA TYR A 230 18.51 -6.09 -9.31
C TYR A 230 17.64 -6.56 -10.48
N TYR A 231 16.38 -6.13 -10.56
CA TYR A 231 15.53 -6.45 -11.71
C TYR A 231 16.04 -5.83 -13.01
N GLN A 232 16.57 -4.60 -12.95
CA GLN A 232 17.19 -3.97 -14.11
C GLN A 232 18.41 -4.78 -14.59
N ASN A 233 19.21 -5.37 -13.68
CA ASN A 233 20.31 -6.26 -14.07
C ASN A 233 19.80 -7.50 -14.84
N ILE A 234 18.68 -8.10 -14.40
CA ILE A 234 18.06 -9.25 -15.09
C ILE A 234 17.64 -8.87 -16.50
N ILE A 235 16.99 -7.72 -16.66
CA ILE A 235 16.49 -7.27 -17.96
C ILE A 235 17.66 -6.97 -18.89
N ASP A 236 18.64 -6.21 -18.42
CA ASP A 236 19.77 -5.82 -19.25
C ASP A 236 20.60 -7.04 -19.65
N TYR A 237 20.77 -8.03 -18.75
CA TYR A 237 21.47 -9.28 -19.06
C TYR A 237 20.81 -10.04 -20.24
N ASN A 238 19.49 -9.95 -20.36
CA ASN A 238 18.73 -10.58 -21.43
C ASN A 238 18.55 -9.67 -22.66
N ASN A 239 19.02 -8.43 -22.62
CA ASN A 239 18.88 -7.47 -23.70
C ASN A 239 20.08 -7.54 -24.66
N SER A 240 19.86 -8.12 -25.84
CA SER A 240 20.89 -8.27 -26.88
C SER A 240 21.20 -6.97 -27.65
N SER A 241 20.42 -5.90 -27.45
CA SER A 241 20.60 -4.65 -28.20
C SER A 241 21.77 -3.78 -27.73
N LEU A 242 22.27 -3.99 -26.51
CA LEU A 242 23.36 -3.18 -25.95
C LEU A 242 24.73 -3.81 -26.21
N PRO A 243 25.78 -2.99 -26.45
CA PRO A 243 27.15 -3.49 -26.54
C PRO A 243 27.54 -4.27 -25.27
N PRO A 244 28.13 -5.47 -25.39
CA PRO A 244 28.46 -6.33 -24.24
C PRO A 244 29.29 -5.62 -23.17
N ASP A 245 30.28 -4.81 -23.55
CA ASP A 245 31.14 -4.10 -22.59
C ASP A 245 30.37 -3.06 -21.76
N VAL A 246 29.44 -2.35 -22.38
CA VAL A 246 28.59 -1.35 -21.71
C VAL A 246 27.64 -2.05 -20.73
N LEU A 247 27.05 -3.16 -21.17
CA LEU A 247 26.16 -3.98 -20.36
C LEU A 247 26.89 -4.54 -19.13
N ARG A 248 28.09 -5.11 -19.34
CA ARG A 248 28.94 -5.62 -18.27
C ARG A 248 29.27 -4.54 -17.25
N ALA A 249 29.74 -3.38 -17.71
CA ALA A 249 30.08 -2.27 -16.81
C ALA A 249 28.86 -1.80 -16.01
N ALA A 250 27.69 -1.71 -16.64
CA ALA A 250 26.46 -1.27 -15.99
C ALA A 250 25.98 -2.25 -14.92
N ILE A 251 26.01 -3.57 -15.19
CA ILE A 251 25.60 -4.60 -14.23
C ILE A 251 26.56 -4.62 -13.03
N VAL A 252 27.87 -4.65 -13.28
CA VAL A 252 28.88 -4.64 -12.21
C VAL A 252 28.70 -3.44 -11.29
N ARG A 253 28.55 -2.24 -11.86
CA ARG A 253 28.33 -1.01 -11.10
C ARG A 253 27.09 -1.08 -10.22
N ARG A 254 25.95 -1.57 -10.74
CA ARG A 254 24.71 -1.69 -9.97
C ARG A 254 24.79 -2.76 -8.89
N SER A 255 25.45 -3.89 -9.16
CA SER A 255 25.70 -4.91 -8.13
C SER A 255 26.55 -4.35 -6.99
N ASP A 256 27.56 -3.54 -7.29
CA ASP A 256 28.36 -2.87 -6.26
C ASP A 256 27.56 -1.85 -5.45
N GLU A 257 26.68 -1.10 -6.11
CA GLU A 257 25.75 -0.18 -5.45
C GLU A 257 24.75 -0.93 -4.53
N ILE A 258 24.21 -2.07 -5.00
CA ILE A 258 23.33 -2.93 -4.19
C ILE A 258 24.07 -3.42 -2.94
N THR A 259 25.29 -3.95 -3.09
CA THR A 259 26.10 -4.43 -1.97
C THR A 259 26.36 -3.31 -0.96
N LEU A 260 26.76 -2.13 -1.42
CA LEU A 260 27.00 -0.97 -0.56
C LEU A 260 25.77 -0.61 0.27
N PHE A 261 24.60 -0.50 -0.35
CA PHE A 261 23.37 -0.15 0.36
C PHE A 261 22.93 -1.24 1.34
N LEU A 262 23.04 -2.53 0.97
CA LEU A 262 22.67 -3.62 1.86
C LEU A 262 23.61 -3.74 3.06
N ASP A 263 24.91 -3.49 2.88
CA ASP A 263 25.86 -3.42 3.99
C ASP A 263 25.52 -2.29 4.96
N GLN A 264 25.13 -1.12 4.46
CA GLN A 264 24.64 -0.02 5.30
C GLN A 264 23.40 -0.41 6.11
N LEU A 265 22.44 -1.11 5.48
CA LEU A 265 21.24 -1.59 6.17
C LEU A 265 21.53 -2.65 7.23
N LEU A 266 22.48 -3.55 6.97
CA LEU A 266 22.92 -4.56 7.93
C LEU A 266 23.63 -3.92 9.14
N GLN A 267 24.41 -2.86 8.93
CA GLN A 267 25.07 -2.10 10.00
C GLN A 267 24.08 -1.38 10.92
N GLN A 268 22.92 -0.94 10.40
CA GLN A 268 21.88 -0.26 11.16
C GLN A 268 21.09 -1.17 12.14
N LYS A 269 21.52 -2.43 12.34
CA LYS A 269 20.93 -3.40 13.29
C LYS A 269 19.45 -3.70 13.04
N HIS A 270 18.98 -3.64 11.79
CA HIS A 270 17.66 -4.13 11.39
C HIS A 270 17.63 -5.67 11.32
N LEU A 271 17.82 -6.32 12.47
CA LEU A 271 18.02 -7.77 12.58
C LEU A 271 16.86 -8.59 12.00
N ASN A 272 15.62 -8.08 12.10
CA ASN A 272 14.41 -8.77 11.65
C ASN A 272 14.41 -9.08 10.14
N ASP A 273 15.10 -8.28 9.34
CA ASP A 273 15.14 -8.40 7.88
C ASP A 273 16.53 -8.80 7.34
N SER A 274 17.49 -9.06 8.23
CA SER A 274 18.88 -9.38 7.86
C SER A 274 18.98 -10.53 6.85
N ALA A 275 18.19 -11.59 7.01
CA ALA A 275 18.15 -12.72 6.09
C ALA A 275 17.78 -12.31 4.66
N ARG A 276 16.82 -11.37 4.50
CA ARG A 276 16.40 -10.87 3.18
C ARG A 276 17.49 -10.02 2.53
N TYR A 277 18.21 -9.23 3.32
CA TYR A 277 19.32 -8.41 2.82
C TYR A 277 20.46 -9.29 2.36
N THR A 278 20.87 -10.28 3.16
CA THR A 278 21.91 -11.24 2.78
C THR A 278 21.53 -12.03 1.53
N GLU A 279 20.27 -12.45 1.42
CA GLU A 279 19.79 -13.15 0.22
C GLU A 279 19.90 -12.28 -1.05
N LEU A 280 19.46 -11.02 -0.98
CA LEU A 280 19.52 -10.11 -2.12
C LEU A 280 20.98 -9.75 -2.48
N GLN A 281 21.84 -9.56 -1.48
CA GLN A 281 23.27 -9.31 -1.65
C GLN A 281 23.94 -10.49 -2.36
N PHE A 282 23.65 -11.72 -1.92
CA PHE A 282 24.15 -12.93 -2.56
C PHE A 282 23.71 -13.03 -4.03
N LYS A 283 22.42 -12.76 -4.32
CA LYS A 283 21.91 -12.78 -5.70
C LYS A 283 22.58 -11.73 -6.60
N ALA A 284 22.80 -10.52 -6.08
CA ALA A 284 23.49 -9.46 -6.83
C ALA A 284 24.97 -9.79 -7.09
N ALA A 285 25.64 -10.44 -6.13
CA ALA A 285 27.01 -10.94 -6.28
C ALA A 285 27.11 -12.04 -7.34
N MET A 286 26.18 -13.00 -7.33
CA MET A 286 26.10 -14.06 -8.35
C MET A 286 25.92 -13.48 -9.77
N GLN A 287 25.06 -12.48 -9.95
CA GLN A 287 24.90 -11.80 -11.24
C GLN A 287 26.19 -11.11 -11.70
N LYS A 288 26.90 -10.46 -10.77
CA LYS A 288 28.18 -9.80 -11.05
C LYS A 288 29.21 -10.82 -11.53
N GLU A 289 29.34 -11.95 -10.83
CA GLU A 289 30.27 -13.02 -11.20
C GLU A 289 29.93 -13.64 -12.56
N GLN A 290 28.66 -13.93 -12.81
CA GLN A 290 28.18 -14.50 -14.07
C GLN A 290 28.55 -13.63 -15.28
N VAL A 291 28.41 -12.30 -15.17
CA VAL A 291 28.73 -11.36 -16.27
C VAL A 291 30.24 -11.17 -16.46
N LEU A 292 31.03 -11.30 -15.40
CA LEU A 292 32.49 -11.28 -15.48
C LEU A 292 33.04 -12.55 -16.15
N GLN A 293 32.46 -13.71 -15.84
CA GLN A 293 32.91 -15.01 -16.39
C GLN A 293 32.34 -15.33 -17.77
N SER A 294 31.24 -14.70 -18.18
CA SER A 294 30.57 -15.06 -19.44
C SER A 294 31.45 -14.76 -20.67
N PRO A 295 31.80 -15.77 -21.49
CA PRO A 295 32.66 -15.62 -22.66
C PRO A 295 31.97 -14.86 -23.79
N THR A 296 30.65 -14.78 -23.78
CA THR A 296 29.85 -13.99 -24.73
C THR A 296 30.26 -12.50 -24.72
N PHE A 297 30.84 -12.04 -23.62
CA PHE A 297 31.32 -10.68 -23.43
C PHE A 297 32.84 -10.50 -23.70
N SER A 298 33.60 -11.54 -24.07
CA SER A 298 35.07 -11.42 -24.27
C SER A 298 35.51 -11.27 -25.74
N LYS A 299 34.63 -11.49 -26.73
CA LYS A 299 35.00 -11.59 -28.16
C LYS A 299 35.07 -10.27 -28.95
N GLY A 300 35.01 -9.10 -28.31
CA GLY A 300 34.97 -7.79 -28.98
C GLY A 300 36.32 -7.17 -29.41
N LYS A 301 37.46 -7.85 -29.24
CA LYS A 301 38.80 -7.27 -29.50
C LYS A 301 39.69 -8.15 -30.39
N SER A 302 39.27 -8.49 -31.61
CA SER A 302 40.18 -9.09 -32.61
C SER A 302 39.65 -8.95 -34.05
N GLN A 303 39.29 -7.73 -34.48
CA GLN A 303 39.20 -7.37 -35.89
C GLN A 303 39.78 -5.97 -36.10
#